data_AF-A0A090VEY8-F1
#
_entry.id   AF-A0A090VEY8-F1
#
_cell.length_a   1.000
_cell.length_b   1.000
_cell.length_c   1.000
_cell.angle_alpha   90.00
_cell.angle_beta   90.00
_cell.angle_gamma   90.00
#
_symmetry.space_group_name_H-M   'P 1'
#
loop_
_entity.id
_entity.type
_entity.pdbx_description
1 polymer ?
#
loop_
_entity_poly.entity_id
_entity_poly.type
_entity_poly.pdbx_seq_one_letter_code
_entity_poly.pdbx_strand_id
1 'polypeptide(L)'
;MKKHIIIVFTMSLLSVASFAQNTNDFFSKADAFFKTYVVNGKVDYSKIHNEPQALDEVLKLAEGLSVSKTDASVYQAFWINAYNLSVIKGIVDNYPLNSPLDKKGFLIKQHML
;
A
#
# COMPACT_ATOMS: atom_id res chain seq x y z
N MET A 1 -41.91 -42.22 -21.31
CA MET A 1 -41.58 -40.82 -21.67
C MET A 1 -42.28 -39.87 -20.69
N LYS A 2 -41.59 -39.46 -19.62
CA LYS A 2 -42.00 -38.31 -18.80
C LYS A 2 -40.77 -37.41 -18.72
N LYS A 3 -40.85 -36.26 -19.39
CA LYS A 3 -39.75 -35.30 -19.53
C LYS A 3 -39.52 -34.66 -18.17
N HIS A 4 -38.34 -34.87 -17.60
CA HIS A 4 -37.90 -34.20 -16.38
C HIS A 4 -37.75 -32.71 -16.68
N ILE A 5 -38.73 -31.90 -16.26
CA ILE A 5 -38.57 -30.46 -16.18
C ILE A 5 -38.00 -30.17 -14.80
N ILE A 6 -36.67 -30.25 -14.70
CA ILE A 6 -35.91 -29.68 -13.60
C ILE A 6 -35.19 -28.49 -14.21
N ILE A 7 -35.83 -27.32 -14.15
CA ILE A 7 -35.18 -26.03 -14.43
C ILE A 7 -34.37 -25.70 -13.18
N VAL A 8 -33.14 -26.21 -13.12
CA VAL A 8 -32.13 -25.66 -12.21
C VAL A 8 -31.62 -24.40 -12.90
N PHE A 9 -32.14 -23.26 -12.45
CA PHE A 9 -31.62 -21.95 -12.79
C PHE A 9 -30.26 -21.81 -12.11
N THR A 10 -29.21 -22.32 -12.75
CA THR A 10 -27.83 -22.12 -12.34
C THR A 10 -27.47 -20.66 -12.58
N MET A 11 -27.80 -19.80 -11.60
CA MET A 11 -27.25 -18.45 -11.53
C MET A 11 -25.76 -18.59 -11.18
N SER A 12 -24.94 -18.84 -12.19
CA SER A 12 -23.49 -18.73 -12.08
C SER A 12 -23.18 -17.25 -11.88
N LEU A 13 -22.98 -16.86 -10.62
CA LEU A 13 -22.36 -15.59 -10.27
C LEU A 13 -21.03 -15.51 -11.00
N LEU A 14 -20.98 -14.66 -12.03
CA LEU A 14 -19.73 -14.12 -12.52
C LEU A 14 -19.13 -13.32 -11.36
N SER A 15 -18.24 -13.95 -10.60
CA SER A 15 -17.36 -13.27 -9.67
C SER A 15 -16.43 -12.38 -10.47
N VAL A 16 -16.90 -11.18 -10.79
CA VAL A 16 -16.02 -10.07 -11.15
C VAL A 16 -15.00 -9.95 -10.03
N ALA A 17 -13.72 -10.16 -10.35
CA ALA A 17 -12.64 -10.02 -9.39
C ALA A 17 -12.70 -8.58 -8.81
N SER A 18 -13.20 -8.46 -7.60
CA SER A 18 -13.36 -7.21 -6.88
C SER A 18 -12.01 -6.78 -6.33
N PHE A 19 -11.19 -6.13 -7.16
CA PHE A 19 -9.88 -5.57 -6.78
C PHE A 19 -9.97 -4.48 -5.69
N ALA A 20 -11.17 -3.97 -5.41
CA ALA A 20 -11.42 -2.97 -4.37
C ALA A 20 -11.17 -3.48 -2.94
N GLN A 21 -11.20 -4.80 -2.72
CA GLN A 21 -11.11 -5.35 -1.36
C GLN A 21 -9.69 -5.20 -0.78
N ASN A 22 -8.65 -5.28 -1.61
CA ASN A 22 -7.26 -5.27 -1.14
C ASN A 22 -6.71 -3.83 -0.90
N THR A 23 -7.21 -2.81 -1.60
CA THR A 23 -6.70 -1.43 -1.42
C THR A 23 -7.15 -0.79 -0.11
N ASN A 24 -8.31 -1.20 0.42
CA ASN A 24 -8.83 -0.65 1.69
C ASN A 24 -7.94 -0.99 2.88
N ASP A 25 -7.41 -2.22 2.93
CA ASP A 25 -6.50 -2.66 3.99
C ASP A 25 -5.19 -1.87 3.96
N PHE A 26 -4.65 -1.64 2.75
CA PHE A 26 -3.48 -0.76 2.57
C PHE A 26 -3.76 0.65 3.07
N PHE A 27 -4.88 1.27 2.67
CA PHE A 27 -5.19 2.64 3.11
C PHE A 27 -5.40 2.73 4.63
N SER A 28 -6.08 1.75 5.23
CA SER A 28 -6.29 1.72 6.67
C SER A 28 -4.97 1.59 7.43
N LYS A 29 -4.06 0.71 6.98
CA LYS A 29 -2.74 0.54 7.62
C LYS A 29 -1.80 1.73 7.35
N ALA A 30 -1.85 2.32 6.17
CA ALA A 30 -1.09 3.55 5.87
C ALA A 30 -1.56 4.72 6.75
N ASP A 31 -2.87 4.92 6.89
CA ASP A 31 -3.43 5.95 7.77
C ASP A 31 -3.03 5.73 9.24
N ALA A 32 -3.16 4.49 9.74
CA ALA A 32 -2.72 4.14 11.09
C ALA A 32 -1.21 4.38 11.28
N PHE A 33 -0.39 4.01 10.29
CA PHE A 33 1.05 4.26 10.31
C PHE A 33 1.34 5.77 10.39
N PHE A 34 0.78 6.58 9.50
CA PHE A 34 1.04 8.02 9.50
C PHE A 34 0.55 8.70 10.77
N LYS A 35 -0.64 8.36 11.30
CA LYS A 35 -1.12 8.89 12.58
C LYS A 35 -0.23 8.52 13.76
N THR A 36 0.44 7.36 13.70
CA THR A 36 1.31 6.90 14.77
C THR A 36 2.67 7.59 14.75
N TYR A 37 3.24 7.80 13.56
CA TYR A 37 4.64 8.21 13.42
C TYR A 37 4.84 9.60 12.83
N VAL A 38 3.77 10.31 12.45
CA VAL A 38 3.83 11.68 11.94
C VAL A 38 3.15 12.64 12.92
N VAL A 39 3.94 13.56 13.48
CA VAL A 39 3.49 14.57 14.44
C VAL A 39 3.85 15.94 13.91
N ASN A 40 2.87 16.83 13.78
CA ASN A 40 3.07 18.20 13.27
C ASN A 40 3.81 18.25 11.92
N GLY A 41 3.50 17.31 11.02
CA GLY A 41 4.13 17.20 9.70
C GLY A 41 5.56 16.65 9.70
N LYS A 42 6.06 16.15 10.84
CA LYS A 42 7.40 15.55 10.96
C LYS A 42 7.28 14.06 11.27
N VAL A 43 8.12 13.26 10.62
CA VAL A 43 8.18 11.80 10.80
C VAL A 43 9.17 11.46 11.93
N ASP A 44 8.78 10.59 12.86
CA ASP A 44 9.64 10.08 13.93
C ASP A 44 10.51 8.90 13.44
N TYR A 45 11.54 9.21 12.66
CA TYR A 45 12.45 8.20 12.09
C TYR A 45 13.19 7.37 13.14
N SER A 46 13.48 7.96 14.30
CA SER A 46 14.16 7.26 15.40
C SER A 46 13.29 6.11 15.92
N LYS A 47 12.00 6.39 16.17
CA LYS A 47 11.06 5.37 16.63
C LYS A 47 10.84 4.29 15.56
N ILE A 48 10.66 4.68 14.30
CA ILE A 48 10.45 3.71 13.20
C ILE A 48 11.70 2.83 13.01
N HIS A 49 12.91 3.38 13.12
CA HIS A 49 14.14 2.60 13.01
C HIS A 49 14.26 1.53 14.10
N ASN A 50 13.83 1.84 15.33
CA ASN A 50 13.82 0.88 16.44
C ASN A 50 12.69 -0.17 16.29
N GLU A 51 11.56 0.21 15.69
CA GLU A 51 10.36 -0.62 15.54
C GLU A 51 9.81 -0.56 14.09
N PRO A 52 10.50 -1.20 13.12
CA PRO A 52 10.17 -1.04 11.69
C PRO A 52 8.95 -1.87 11.24
N GLN A 53 8.41 -2.73 12.10
CA GLN A 53 7.44 -3.76 11.71
C GLN A 53 6.19 -3.19 11.05
N ALA A 54 5.67 -2.07 11.58
CA ALA A 54 4.49 -1.41 11.03
C ALA A 54 4.74 -0.85 9.62
N LEU A 55 5.96 -0.36 9.35
CA LEU A 55 6.35 0.15 8.04
C LEU A 55 6.51 -1.00 7.04
N ASP A 56 7.21 -2.06 7.44
CA ASP A 56 7.45 -3.22 6.58
C ASP A 56 6.12 -3.94 6.24
N GLU A 57 5.19 -4.01 7.19
CA GLU A 57 3.86 -4.61 6.97
C GLU A 57 3.05 -3.83 5.91
N VAL A 58 2.99 -2.50 6.03
CA VAL A 58 2.20 -1.70 5.07
C VAL A 58 2.83 -1.68 3.67
N LEU A 59 4.17 -1.71 3.57
CA LEU A 59 4.88 -1.81 2.29
C LEU A 59 4.66 -3.17 1.62
N LYS A 60 4.69 -4.26 2.40
CA LYS A 60 4.39 -5.60 1.89
C LYS A 60 2.98 -5.71 1.32
N LEU A 61 2.00 -5.00 1.89
CA LEU A 61 0.67 -4.90 1.30
C LEU A 61 0.70 -4.17 -0.03
N ALA A 62 1.43 -3.05 -0.11
CA ALA A 62 1.56 -2.28 -1.35
C ALA A 62 2.18 -3.11 -2.49
N GLU A 63 3.23 -3.91 -2.21
CA GLU A 63 3.89 -4.79 -3.19
C GLU A 63 2.93 -5.81 -3.84
N GLY A 64 1.91 -6.26 -3.09
CA GLY A 64 0.93 -7.23 -3.57
C GLY A 64 -0.23 -6.63 -4.36
N LEU A 65 -0.30 -5.30 -4.49
CA LEU A 65 -1.45 -4.60 -5.05
C LEU A 65 -1.24 -4.19 -6.50
N SER A 66 -2.26 -4.45 -7.33
CA SER A 66 -2.41 -3.86 -8.66
C SER A 66 -3.61 -2.92 -8.64
N VAL A 67 -3.37 -1.62 -8.85
CA VAL A 67 -4.41 -0.58 -8.80
C VAL A 67 -4.78 -0.11 -10.20
N SER A 68 -6.07 -0.16 -10.53
CA SER A 68 -6.57 0.26 -11.85
C SER A 68 -6.45 1.77 -12.05
N LYS A 69 -6.00 2.18 -13.23
CA LYS A 69 -5.98 3.59 -13.67
C LYS A 69 -7.38 4.16 -13.94
N THR A 70 -8.39 3.30 -14.07
CA THR A 70 -9.78 3.72 -14.36
C THR A 70 -10.43 4.44 -13.18
N ASP A 71 -10.01 4.12 -11.95
CA ASP A 71 -10.35 4.90 -10.76
C ASP A 71 -9.18 5.83 -10.43
N ALA A 72 -9.21 7.03 -11.02
CA ALA A 72 -8.13 7.99 -10.87
C ALA A 72 -7.87 8.37 -9.40
N SER A 73 -8.92 8.40 -8.57
CA SER A 73 -8.83 8.81 -7.17
C SER A 73 -8.09 7.77 -6.33
N VAL A 74 -8.47 6.49 -6.46
CA VAL A 74 -7.81 5.37 -5.78
C VAL A 74 -6.40 5.19 -6.31
N TYR A 75 -6.19 5.31 -7.62
CA TYR A 75 -4.87 5.21 -8.24
C TYR A 75 -3.90 6.27 -7.68
N GLN A 76 -4.31 7.53 -7.65
CA GLN A 76 -3.48 8.62 -7.12
C GLN A 76 -3.20 8.44 -5.63
N ALA A 77 -4.23 8.16 -4.83
CA ALA A 77 -4.09 7.97 -3.40
C ALA A 77 -3.15 6.80 -3.06
N PHE A 78 -3.24 5.70 -3.81
CA PHE A 78 -2.35 4.56 -3.64
C PHE A 78 -0.89 4.95 -3.87
N TRP A 79 -0.57 5.50 -5.06
CA TRP A 79 0.82 5.79 -5.42
C TRP A 79 1.45 6.91 -4.58
N ILE A 80 0.69 7.92 -4.15
CA ILE A 80 1.19 8.96 -3.25
C ILE A 80 1.60 8.35 -1.91
N ASN A 81 0.72 7.53 -1.32
CA ASN A 81 1.01 6.89 -0.03
C ASN A 81 2.15 5.88 -0.14
N ALA A 82 2.15 5.04 -1.19
CA ALA A 82 3.19 4.06 -1.45
C ALA A 82 4.57 4.72 -1.64
N TYR A 83 4.64 5.83 -2.38
CA TYR A 83 5.86 6.62 -2.53
C TYR A 83 6.35 7.19 -1.19
N ASN A 84 5.46 7.85 -0.42
CA ASN A 84 5.84 8.43 0.87
C ASN A 84 6.35 7.38 1.86
N LEU A 85 5.68 6.22 1.94
CA LEU A 85 6.14 5.09 2.77
C LEU A 85 7.50 4.55 2.30
N SER A 86 7.71 4.46 0.98
CA SER A 86 8.99 4.03 0.41
C SER A 86 10.14 5.00 0.72
N VAL A 87 9.87 6.31 0.68
CA VAL A 87 10.85 7.33 1.08
C VAL A 87 11.20 7.20 2.55
N ILE A 88 10.20 7.02 3.42
CA ILE A 88 10.41 6.79 4.85
C ILE A 88 11.29 5.55 5.06
N LYS A 89 10.98 4.44 4.37
CA LYS A 89 11.78 3.21 4.41
C LYS A 89 13.22 3.44 3.99
N GLY A 90 13.44 4.15 2.89
CA GLY A 90 14.79 4.52 2.47
C GLY A 90 15.55 5.30 3.53
N ILE A 91 14.91 6.25 4.22
CA ILE A 91 15.56 7.01 5.31
C ILE A 91 15.87 6.08 6.49
N VAL A 92 14.89 5.26 6.91
CA VAL A 92 15.02 4.31 8.03
C VAL A 92 16.14 3.29 7.80
N ASP A 93 16.24 2.75 6.58
CA ASP A 93 17.28 1.79 6.18
C ASP A 93 18.69 2.40 6.16
N ASN A 94 18.80 3.72 6.22
CA ASN A 94 20.06 4.46 6.23
C ASN A 94 20.21 5.34 7.47
N TYR A 95 19.41 5.06 8.50
CA TYR A 95 19.40 5.86 9.72
C TYR A 95 20.71 5.66 10.53
N PRO A 96 21.27 6.71 11.15
CA PRO A 96 20.84 8.11 11.06
C PRO A 96 21.24 8.75 9.73
N LEU A 97 20.28 9.44 9.10
CA LEU A 97 20.49 10.19 7.86
C LEU A 97 20.01 11.63 8.06
N ASN A 98 20.91 12.60 7.86
CA ASN A 98 20.57 14.02 8.06
C ASN A 98 19.71 14.56 6.91
N SER A 99 20.00 14.15 5.68
CA SER A 99 19.22 14.49 4.50
C SER A 99 19.17 13.31 3.51
N PRO A 100 18.02 13.04 2.87
CA PRO A 100 17.94 12.10 1.75
C PRO A 100 18.94 12.38 0.62
N LEU A 101 19.34 13.64 0.45
CA LEU A 101 20.31 14.06 -0.56
C LEU A 101 21.76 13.71 -0.19
N ASP A 102 22.05 13.40 1.08
CA ASP A 102 23.38 12.98 1.53
C ASP A 102 23.72 11.58 1.01
N LYS A 103 22.70 10.78 0.68
CA LYS A 103 22.87 9.47 0.04
C LYS A 103 22.76 9.61 -1.47
N LYS A 104 23.89 9.51 -2.16
CA LYS A 104 23.94 9.54 -3.63
C LYS A 104 22.98 8.51 -4.23
N GLY A 105 22.05 8.97 -5.06
CA GLY A 105 21.11 8.11 -5.79
C GLY A 105 19.85 7.71 -5.01
N PHE A 106 19.63 8.25 -3.80
CA PHE A 106 18.48 7.95 -2.95
C PHE A 106 17.13 8.03 -3.72
N LEU A 107 16.85 9.17 -4.34
CA LEU A 107 15.58 9.42 -5.04
C LEU A 107 15.51 8.83 -6.46
N ILE A 108 16.63 8.35 -7.01
CA ILE A 108 16.71 7.92 -8.44
C ILE A 108 16.53 6.40 -8.57
N LYS A 109 16.83 5.61 -7.53
CA LYS A 109 16.88 4.14 -7.64
C LYS A 109 16.05 3.35 -6.61
N GLN A 110 15.68 3.92 -5.47
CA GLN A 110 15.29 3.11 -4.30
C GLN A 110 13.77 2.95 -4.07
N HIS A 111 12.89 3.64 -4.81
CA HIS A 111 11.47 3.80 -4.41
C HIS A 111 10.44 3.29 -5.43
N MET A 112 10.79 2.34 -6.31
CA MET A 112 9.81 1.68 -7.16
C MET A 112 9.35 0.39 -6.48
N LEU A 113 8.27 0.50 -5.71
CA LEU A 113 7.40 -0.63 -5.39
C LEU A 113 6.72 -1.15 -6.66
#